data_AF-A0A2C9CQN7-F1
#
_entry.id   AF-A0A2C9CQN7-F1
#
_cell.length_a   1.000
_cell.length_b   1.000
_cell.length_c   1.000
_cell.angle_alpha   90.00
_cell.angle_beta   90.00
_cell.angle_gamma   90.00
#
_symmetry.space_group_name_H-M   'P 1'
#
loop_
_entity.id
_entity.type
_entity.pdbx_description
1 polymer ?
#
loop_
_entity_poly.entity_id
_entity_poly.type
_entity_poly.pdbx_seq_one_letter_code
_entity_poly.pdbx_strand_id
1 'polypeptide(L)'
;MFERRLITMSGLAIMATLTLAACNREEVEAEPEVVVEPDMRVAQIDRLDIGRSPGGWIVTAHARDERGVIERMHFSEGERTDDVLSYDLESAITEIPAQGLGRLMPQAGLAAEFIPDAELDGVMVIEVNALNGSQRITVPQRVQAPVEVEAQ
;
A
#
# COMPACT_ATOMS: atom_id res chain seq x y z
N MET A 1 -41.36 -25.19 57.63
CA MET A 1 -41.43 -23.76 57.97
C MET A 1 -40.76 -23.01 56.82
N PHE A 2 -41.57 -22.29 56.03
CA PHE A 2 -41.27 -21.28 54.97
C PHE A 2 -40.04 -21.49 54.06
N GLU A 3 -40.21 -21.90 52.79
CA GLU A 3 -40.52 -21.06 51.61
C GLU A 3 -39.59 -19.86 51.35
N ARG A 4 -38.89 -19.88 50.20
CA ARG A 4 -38.66 -18.76 49.26
C ARG A 4 -37.87 -19.30 48.05
N ARG A 5 -38.56 -19.71 46.99
CA ARG A 5 -39.04 -18.93 45.82
C ARG A 5 -37.91 -18.45 44.88
N LEU A 6 -37.83 -19.17 43.76
CA LEU A 6 -37.34 -18.75 42.45
C LEU A 6 -38.07 -17.46 42.01
N ILE A 7 -37.33 -16.43 41.58
CA ILE A 7 -37.82 -15.38 40.67
C ILE A 7 -36.73 -15.04 39.65
N THR A 8 -37.12 -15.20 38.40
CA THR A 8 -36.50 -14.84 37.12
C THR A 8 -36.44 -13.33 36.88
N MET A 9 -35.50 -12.86 36.05
CA MET A 9 -35.71 -11.98 34.86
C MET A 9 -34.57 -10.97 34.60
N SER A 10 -33.98 -11.11 33.42
CA SER A 10 -33.51 -10.04 32.49
C SER A 10 -32.72 -8.85 33.05
N GLY A 11 -31.39 -8.91 32.89
CA GLY A 11 -30.55 -7.72 32.80
C GLY A 11 -30.66 -7.12 31.40
N LEU A 12 -31.70 -6.30 31.19
CA LEU A 12 -31.96 -5.56 29.96
C LEU A 12 -31.09 -4.29 29.89
N ALA A 13 -30.44 -4.10 28.74
CA ALA A 13 -30.12 -2.84 28.06
C ALA A 13 -29.69 -1.62 28.91
N ILE A 14 -28.39 -1.30 28.86
CA ILE A 14 -27.88 0.04 29.13
C ILE A 14 -28.23 0.92 27.92
N MET A 15 -29.42 1.51 27.93
CA MET A 15 -29.77 2.63 27.06
C MET A 15 -29.23 3.90 27.71
N ALA A 16 -28.12 4.42 27.19
CA ALA A 16 -27.63 5.74 27.51
C ALA A 16 -28.60 6.78 26.93
N THR A 17 -29.55 7.24 27.75
CA THR A 17 -30.42 8.37 27.40
C THR A 17 -29.66 9.68 27.64
N LEU A 18 -29.21 10.28 26.53
CA LEU A 18 -28.80 11.67 26.45
C LEU A 18 -29.94 12.56 26.96
N THR A 19 -29.73 13.18 28.12
CA THR A 19 -30.59 14.25 28.63
C THR A 19 -30.37 15.51 27.80
N LEU A 20 -31.18 15.69 26.75
CA LEU A 20 -31.39 16.98 26.09
C LEU A 20 -32.23 17.87 27.01
N ALA A 21 -31.56 18.46 28.00
CA ALA A 21 -32.07 19.61 28.72
C ALA A 21 -31.83 20.86 27.85
N ALA A 22 -32.91 21.38 27.30
CA ALA A 22 -33.05 22.67 26.63
C ALA A 22 -31.92 23.67 26.94
N CYS A 23 -30.96 23.75 26.02
CA CYS A 23 -30.04 24.86 25.88
C CYS A 23 -29.97 25.17 24.38
N ASN A 24 -30.66 26.23 23.98
CA ASN A 24 -30.42 26.92 22.71
C ASN A 24 -28.93 27.21 22.59
N ARG A 25 -28.19 26.37 21.89
CA ARG A 25 -26.83 26.62 21.47
C ARG A 25 -26.58 25.78 20.24
N GLU A 26 -26.31 26.48 19.15
CA GLU A 26 -25.89 26.01 17.84
C GLU A 26 -25.57 24.51 17.80
N GLU A 27 -26.34 23.79 16.98
CA GLU A 27 -25.87 22.55 16.36
C GLU A 27 -24.56 22.90 15.66
N VAL A 28 -23.46 22.76 16.40
CA VAL A 28 -22.17 22.52 15.78
C VAL A 28 -22.38 21.20 15.08
N GLU A 29 -22.72 21.26 13.79
CA GLU A 29 -22.45 20.16 12.86
C GLU A 29 -21.01 19.76 13.16
N ALA A 30 -20.85 18.67 13.92
CA ALA A 30 -19.56 18.06 14.10
C ALA A 30 -19.17 17.61 12.70
N GLU A 31 -18.37 18.44 12.02
CA GLU A 31 -17.74 18.06 10.77
C GLU A 31 -17.10 16.68 11.02
N PRO A 32 -17.44 15.66 10.20
CA PRO A 32 -16.91 14.33 10.43
C PRO A 32 -15.39 14.44 10.47
N GLU A 33 -14.79 14.00 11.57
CA GLU A 33 -13.35 13.95 11.72
C GLU A 33 -12.81 13.09 10.56
N VAL A 34 -12.23 13.75 9.55
CA VAL A 34 -11.73 13.08 8.36
C VAL A 34 -10.50 12.30 8.78
N VAL A 35 -10.67 11.01 9.03
CA VAL A 35 -9.54 10.10 9.21
C VAL A 35 -8.87 9.93 7.85
N VAL A 36 -7.84 10.72 7.59
CA VAL A 36 -6.97 10.55 6.41
C VAL A 36 -6.11 9.34 6.69
N GLU A 37 -6.40 8.22 6.01
CA GLU A 37 -5.51 7.06 6.03
C GLU A 37 -4.12 7.47 5.54
N PRO A 38 -3.05 7.13 6.28
CA PRO A 38 -1.70 7.53 5.90
C PRO A 38 -1.28 6.81 4.62
N ASP A 39 -0.76 7.55 3.65
CA ASP A 39 -0.21 6.98 2.41
C ASP A 39 1.06 6.17 2.71
N MET A 40 0.97 4.86 2.48
CA MET A 40 1.99 3.88 2.85
C MET A 40 3.14 3.77 1.84
N ARG A 41 3.06 4.46 0.70
CA ARG A 41 4.12 4.47 -0.33
C ARG A 41 5.42 4.99 0.23
N VAL A 42 6.55 4.41 -0.17
CA VAL A 42 7.89 4.88 0.25
C VAL A 42 8.12 6.31 -0.19
N ALA A 43 9.00 7.03 0.51
CA ALA A 43 9.28 8.43 0.17
C ALA A 43 9.97 8.59 -1.21
N GLN A 44 11.01 7.81 -1.51
CA GLN A 44 11.80 7.95 -2.73
C GLN A 44 12.37 6.62 -3.23
N ILE A 45 12.37 6.42 -4.54
CA ILE A 45 13.13 5.36 -5.21
C ILE A 45 14.45 5.96 -5.67
N ASP A 46 15.56 5.33 -5.29
CA ASP A 46 16.90 5.74 -5.73
C ASP A 46 17.29 5.03 -7.03
N ARG A 47 16.92 3.75 -7.17
CA ARG A 47 17.28 2.93 -8.32
C ARG A 47 16.29 1.80 -8.53
N LEU A 48 15.98 1.52 -9.80
CA LEU A 48 15.33 0.30 -10.25
C LEU A 48 16.29 -0.55 -11.08
N ASP A 49 16.25 -1.85 -10.86
CA ASP A 49 16.95 -2.85 -11.65
C ASP A 49 15.96 -3.92 -12.14
N ILE A 50 16.26 -4.52 -13.28
CA ILE A 50 15.50 -5.65 -13.82
C ILE A 50 16.45 -6.77 -14.25
N GLY A 51 16.14 -7.99 -13.83
CA GLY A 51 16.95 -9.17 -14.11
C GLY A 51 16.10 -10.32 -14.66
N ARG A 52 16.67 -11.09 -15.58
CA ARG A 52 16.00 -12.28 -16.11
C ARG A 52 16.04 -13.42 -15.09
N SER A 53 14.91 -14.10 -14.90
CA SER A 53 14.78 -15.31 -14.08
C SER A 53 14.08 -16.42 -14.89
N PRO A 54 14.25 -17.71 -14.57
CA PRO A 54 13.46 -18.76 -15.20
C PRO A 54 11.95 -18.50 -15.07
N GLY A 55 11.25 -18.38 -16.20
CA GLY A 55 9.80 -18.17 -16.26
C GLY A 55 9.32 -16.72 -16.04
N GLY A 56 10.22 -15.75 -15.87
CA GLY A 56 9.82 -14.36 -15.63
C GLY A 56 10.98 -13.39 -15.42
N TRP A 57 10.67 -12.23 -14.87
CA TRP A 57 11.64 -11.18 -14.57
C TRP A 57 11.57 -10.83 -13.10
N ILE A 58 12.70 -10.42 -12.54
CA ILE A 58 12.76 -9.89 -11.19
C ILE A 58 13.02 -8.40 -11.31
N VAL A 59 12.09 -7.60 -10.82
CA VAL A 59 12.28 -6.16 -10.63
C VAL A 59 12.80 -5.95 -9.22
N THR A 60 13.81 -5.12 -9.06
CA THR A 60 14.38 -4.79 -7.75
C THR A 60 14.38 -3.28 -7.57
N ALA A 61 13.87 -2.80 -6.45
CA ALA A 61 13.83 -1.39 -6.09
C ALA A 61 14.70 -1.11 -4.88
N HIS A 62 15.62 -0.17 -5.04
CA HIS A 62 16.36 0.47 -3.96
C HIS A 62 15.67 1.78 -3.63
N ALA A 63 15.24 1.95 -2.39
CA ALA A 63 14.46 3.09 -1.96
C ALA A 63 14.95 3.66 -0.63
N ARG A 64 14.57 4.90 -0.35
CA ARG A 64 14.80 5.58 0.92
C ARG A 64 13.50 6.14 1.49
N ASP A 65 13.36 6.05 2.80
CA ASP A 65 12.28 6.70 3.55
C ASP A 65 12.85 7.54 4.71
N GLU A 66 12.28 8.73 4.90
CA GLU A 66 12.66 9.69 5.96
C GLU A 66 11.62 9.76 7.10
N ARG A 67 10.49 9.05 6.96
CA ARG A 67 9.34 9.15 7.87
C ARG A 67 9.38 8.14 9.02
N GLY A 68 10.14 7.05 8.88
CA GLY A 68 10.07 5.93 9.81
C GLY A 68 11.18 4.91 9.63
N VAL A 69 11.15 3.87 10.45
CA VAL A 69 11.96 2.67 10.26
C VAL A 69 11.29 1.80 9.21
N ILE A 70 12.04 1.43 8.17
CA ILE A 70 11.53 0.51 7.13
C ILE A 70 11.73 -0.91 7.64
N GLU A 71 10.66 -1.57 8.08
CA GLU A 71 10.75 -3.00 8.39
C GLU A 71 10.74 -3.87 7.13
N ARG A 72 9.80 -3.56 6.22
CA ARG A 72 9.58 -4.28 4.98
C ARG A 72 9.09 -3.33 3.90
N MET A 73 9.43 -3.65 2.66
CA MET A 73 8.90 -3.00 1.48
C MET A 73 8.35 -4.05 0.54
N HIS A 74 7.28 -3.71 -0.16
CA HIS A 74 6.64 -4.60 -1.11
C HIS A 74 6.01 -3.82 -2.26
N PHE A 75 5.82 -4.51 -3.37
CA PHE A 75 5.14 -3.97 -4.54
C PHE A 75 3.64 -4.23 -4.37
N SER A 76 2.86 -3.17 -4.49
CA SER A 76 1.40 -3.20 -4.54
C SER A 76 0.98 -2.93 -5.98
N GLU A 77 0.02 -3.68 -6.51
CA GLU A 77 -0.43 -3.51 -7.89
C GLU A 77 -1.06 -2.13 -8.08
N GLY A 78 -0.55 -1.38 -9.05
CA GLY A 78 -1.08 -0.08 -9.45
C GLY A 78 -1.98 -0.17 -10.69
N GLU A 79 -2.14 0.96 -11.38
CA GLU A 79 -2.89 1.02 -12.63
C GLU A 79 -2.14 0.30 -13.77
N ARG A 80 -2.88 -0.50 -14.55
CA ARG A 80 -2.34 -1.22 -15.71
C ARG A 80 -2.87 -0.60 -17.01
N THR A 81 -1.96 -0.24 -17.90
CA THR A 81 -2.27 0.13 -19.29
C THR A 81 -1.74 -0.94 -20.25
N ASP A 82 -2.05 -0.80 -21.54
CA ASP A 82 -1.69 -1.81 -22.55
C ASP A 82 -0.17 -2.08 -22.64
N ASP A 83 0.67 -1.07 -22.40
CA ASP A 83 2.12 -1.13 -22.53
C ASP A 83 2.89 -0.87 -21.22
N VAL A 84 2.20 -0.52 -20.14
CA VAL A 84 2.79 -0.21 -18.83
C VAL A 84 2.17 -1.06 -17.73
N LEU A 85 3.03 -1.72 -16.96
CA LEU A 85 2.67 -2.37 -15.72
C LEU A 85 3.14 -1.52 -14.54
N SER A 86 2.20 -0.96 -13.77
CA SER A 86 2.53 -0.05 -12.67
C SER A 86 2.43 -0.73 -11.32
N TYR A 87 3.32 -0.34 -10.40
CA TYR A 87 3.30 -0.74 -9.01
C TYR A 87 3.45 0.48 -8.11
N ASP A 88 2.78 0.48 -6.97
CA ASP A 88 3.11 1.34 -5.84
C ASP A 88 4.12 0.61 -4.95
N LEU A 89 5.25 1.25 -4.65
CA LEU A 89 6.23 0.69 -3.71
C LEU A 89 5.86 1.11 -2.30
N GLU A 90 5.33 0.18 -1.51
CA GLU A 90 4.79 0.44 -0.19
C GLU A 90 5.73 -0.04 0.92
N SER A 91 5.79 0.74 2.00
CA SER A 91 6.50 0.39 3.22
C SER A 91 5.52 -0.10 4.28
N ALA A 92 5.83 -1.22 4.93
CA ALA A 92 5.16 -1.60 6.17
C ALA A 92 5.83 -0.82 7.32
N ILE A 93 5.28 0.36 7.64
CA ILE A 93 5.73 1.19 8.76
C ILE A 93 5.00 0.71 10.01
N THR A 94 5.73 0.10 10.94
CA THR A 94 5.19 -0.34 12.24
C THR A 94 5.29 0.73 13.32
N GLU A 95 6.22 1.67 13.18
CA GLU A 95 6.43 2.77 14.11
C GLU A 95 6.52 4.09 13.35
N ILE A 96 5.43 4.86 13.36
CA ILE A 96 5.50 6.29 13.05
C ILE A 96 6.01 6.96 14.33
N PRO A 97 7.21 7.57 14.32
CA PRO A 97 7.73 8.21 15.53
C PRO A 97 6.73 9.23 16.06
N ALA A 98 6.55 9.27 17.37
CA ALA A 98 5.70 10.24 18.04
C ALA A 98 6.01 11.66 17.53
N GLN A 99 4.97 12.46 17.27
CA GLN A 99 5.12 13.85 16.86
C GLN A 99 6.08 14.57 17.81
N GLY A 100 7.24 15.01 17.32
CA GLY A 100 8.25 15.72 18.10
C GLY A 100 9.67 15.15 18.10
N LEU A 101 9.91 13.96 17.52
CA LEU A 101 11.27 13.37 17.44
C LEU A 101 12.17 13.97 16.33
N GLY A 102 11.70 14.99 15.61
CA GLY A 102 12.42 15.56 14.47
C GLY A 102 12.39 14.66 13.24
N ARG A 103 13.02 15.09 12.13
CA ARG A 103 13.20 14.23 10.95
C ARG A 103 14.13 13.07 11.32
N LEU A 104 13.70 11.84 11.04
CA LEU A 104 14.56 10.68 11.16
C LEU A 104 15.65 10.72 10.08
N MET A 105 16.78 10.05 10.34
CA MET A 105 17.77 9.82 9.30
C MET A 105 17.16 8.96 8.18
N PRO A 106 17.36 9.29 6.90
CA PRO A 106 16.87 8.49 5.80
C PRO A 106 17.36 7.05 5.89
N GLN A 107 16.43 6.09 5.86
CA GLN A 107 16.75 4.67 5.85
C GLN A 107 16.63 4.11 4.44
N ALA A 108 17.66 3.39 4.00
CA ALA A 108 17.64 2.69 2.71
C ALA A 108 17.06 1.28 2.88
N GLY A 109 16.27 0.85 1.90
CA GLY A 109 15.70 -0.49 1.84
C GLY A 109 15.83 -1.11 0.44
N LEU A 110 15.52 -2.40 0.36
CA LEU A 110 15.41 -3.16 -0.87
C LEU A 110 14.07 -3.89 -0.93
N ALA A 111 13.41 -3.87 -2.09
CA ALA A 111 12.29 -4.74 -2.43
C ALA A 111 12.56 -5.46 -3.75
N ALA A 112 12.00 -6.65 -3.93
CA ALA A 112 12.02 -7.35 -5.21
C ALA A 112 10.66 -7.98 -5.50
N GLU A 113 10.25 -7.93 -6.77
CA GLU A 113 9.01 -8.53 -7.28
C GLU A 113 9.32 -9.46 -8.45
N PHE A 114 8.68 -10.63 -8.46
CA PHE A 114 8.80 -11.57 -9.58
C PHE A 114 7.59 -11.43 -10.48
N ILE A 115 7.83 -11.10 -11.74
CA ILE A 115 6.80 -10.90 -12.74
C ILE A 115 6.89 -12.04 -13.77
N PRO A 116 5.88 -12.93 -13.84
CA PRO A 116 5.82 -13.99 -14.83
C PRO A 116 5.88 -13.48 -16.26
N ASP A 117 6.45 -14.28 -17.16
CA ASP A 117 6.51 -13.96 -18.59
C ASP A 117 5.12 -13.68 -19.21
N ALA A 118 4.09 -14.39 -18.75
CA ALA A 118 2.73 -14.24 -19.24
C ALA A 118 2.12 -12.87 -18.90
N GLU A 119 2.58 -12.24 -17.82
CA GLU A 119 2.09 -10.93 -17.38
C GLU A 119 2.77 -9.77 -18.11
N LEU A 120 3.90 -10.05 -18.78
CA LEU A 120 4.68 -9.06 -19.54
C LEU A 120 4.35 -9.07 -21.04
N ASP A 121 3.39 -9.87 -21.49
CA ASP A 121 2.96 -9.83 -22.89
C ASP A 121 2.38 -8.45 -23.23
N GLY A 122 2.90 -7.82 -24.28
CA GLY A 122 2.60 -6.43 -24.64
C GLY A 122 3.21 -5.34 -23.74
N VAL A 123 3.75 -5.70 -22.57
CA VAL A 123 4.33 -4.73 -21.63
C VAL A 123 5.73 -4.31 -22.09
N MET A 124 5.92 -2.99 -22.22
CA MET A 124 7.18 -2.38 -22.63
C MET A 124 7.91 -1.75 -21.45
N VAL A 125 7.16 -1.26 -20.46
CA VAL A 125 7.68 -0.50 -19.33
C VAL A 125 7.06 -1.01 -18.04
N ILE A 126 7.89 -1.09 -17.00
CA ILE A 126 7.42 -1.24 -15.63
C ILE A 126 7.61 0.10 -14.94
N GLU A 127 6.52 0.66 -14.41
CA GLU A 127 6.52 1.90 -13.63
C GLU A 127 6.38 1.56 -12.15
N VAL A 128 7.22 2.16 -11.31
CA VAL A 128 7.17 2.00 -9.86
C VAL A 128 7.02 3.38 -9.24
N ASN A 129 5.97 3.55 -8.47
CA ASN A 129 5.55 4.81 -7.87
C ASN A 129 5.96 4.88 -6.40
N ALA A 130 6.43 6.06 -6.01
CA ALA A 130 6.68 6.48 -4.64
C ALA A 130 6.01 7.83 -4.41
N LEU A 131 6.00 8.30 -3.16
CA LEU A 131 5.38 9.58 -2.81
C LEU A 131 5.94 10.76 -3.60
N ASN A 132 7.26 10.80 -3.76
CA ASN A 132 7.96 11.92 -4.40
C ASN A 132 8.28 11.69 -5.88
N GLY A 133 7.60 10.75 -6.53
CA GLY A 133 7.70 10.53 -7.97
C GLY A 133 7.70 9.05 -8.36
N SER A 134 7.78 8.80 -9.67
CA SER A 134 7.87 7.46 -10.24
C SER A 134 9.23 7.21 -10.90
N GLN A 135 9.64 5.95 -10.94
CA GLN A 135 10.74 5.46 -11.76
C GLN A 135 10.23 4.44 -12.76
N ARG A 136 10.87 4.38 -13.92
CA ARG A 136 10.49 3.49 -15.01
C ARG A 136 11.69 2.66 -15.46
N ILE A 137 11.43 1.40 -15.78
CA ILE A 137 12.42 0.51 -16.37
C ILE A 137 11.83 -0.19 -17.60
N THR A 138 12.60 -0.20 -18.69
CA THR A 138 12.19 -0.88 -19.92
C THR A 138 12.35 -2.38 -19.74
N VAL A 139 11.30 -3.13 -20.09
CA VAL A 139 11.34 -4.59 -20.13
C VAL A 139 12.15 -5.01 -21.36
N PRO A 140 13.28 -5.71 -21.20
CA PRO A 140 14.07 -6.14 -22.35
C PRO A 140 13.25 -7.14 -23.18
N GLN A 141 12.90 -6.73 -24.39
CA GLN A 141 12.10 -7.55 -25.29
C GLN A 141 12.86 -8.80 -25.69
N ARG A 142 12.16 -9.94 -25.75
CA ARG A 142 12.72 -11.14 -26.39
C ARG A 142 12.94 -10.77 -27.85
N VAL A 143 14.18 -10.84 -28.33
CA VAL A 143 14.43 -10.81 -29.77
C VAL A 143 13.69 -12.00 -30.36
N GLN A 144 12.56 -11.76 -31.02
CA GLN A 144 11.93 -12.79 -31.83
C GLN A 144 12.94 -13.13 -32.92
N ALA A 145 13.37 -14.41 -32.96
CA ALA A 145 14.20 -14.88 -34.04
C ALA A 145 13.53 -14.53 -35.38
N PRO A 146 14.27 -14.05 -36.39
CA PRO A 146 13.67 -13.73 -37.68
C PRO A 146 12.95 -14.98 -38.18
N VAL A 147 11.66 -14.82 -38.52
CA VAL A 147 10.87 -15.85 -39.18
C VAL A 147 11.60 -16.16 -40.49
N GLU A 148 12.20 -17.35 -40.59
CA GLU A 148 12.68 -17.85 -41.87
C GLU A 148 11.47 -18.00 -42.78
N VAL A 149 11.29 -17.04 -43.68
CA VAL A 149 10.33 -17.15 -44.78
C VAL A 149 10.91 -18.19 -45.72
N GLU A 150 10.45 -19.45 -45.60
CA GLU A 150 10.67 -20.45 -46.64
C GLU A 150 10.01 -19.92 -47.93
N ALA A 151 10.84 -19.50 -48.87
CA ALA A 151 10.41 -19.24 -50.23
C ALA A 151 10.13 -20.59 -50.90
N GLN A 152 8.87 -20.84 -51.26
CA GLN A 152 8.47 -21.87 -52.23
C GLN A 152 7.73 -21.19 -53.38
#